data_AF-A0ABD0NMV9-F1
#
_entry.id   AF-A0ABD0NMV9-F1
#
_cell.length_a   1.000
_cell.length_b   1.000
_cell.length_c   1.000
_cell.angle_alpha   90.00
_cell.angle_beta   90.00
_cell.angle_gamma   90.00
#
_symmetry.space_group_name_H-M   'P 1'
#
loop_
_entity.id
_entity.type
_entity.pdbx_description
1 polymer ?
#
loop_
_entity_poly.entity_id
_entity_poly.type
_entity_poly.pdbx_seq_one_letter_code
_entity_poly.pdbx_strand_id
1 'polypeptide(L)'
;WIKRTIPWLENRVAEQTMHAMQQKLEDFRDYRRVHKPPKINFNTLQTKLRLSNRPAFMPSEGKMVSDIANAWKGLEQVEKEIRRLERLDHLAEKFKQKSTLHQSWTTGKEELLSLKDYESASLMEIRALMRKHEAFESDLAAHQDRVEQIAAIAQELNELDYYDAATINAQCQGICDQWDNLGTLTQKRRESLE
;
A
#
# COMPACT_ATOMS: atom_id res chain seq x y z
N TRP A 1 -9.27 18.38 24.63
CA TRP A 1 -9.29 17.96 23.22
C TRP A 1 -8.61 16.61 23.07
N ILE A 2 -7.27 16.52 23.20
CA ILE A 2 -6.51 15.26 23.00
C ILE A 2 -7.07 14.07 23.81
N LYS A 3 -7.41 14.25 25.10
CA LYS A 3 -8.05 13.22 25.95
C LYS A 3 -9.39 12.68 25.42
N ARG A 4 -10.11 13.45 24.60
CA ARG A 4 -11.37 13.03 23.97
C ARG A 4 -11.11 12.44 22.57
N THR A 5 -10.11 12.95 21.87
CA THR A 5 -9.80 12.54 20.49
C THR A 5 -9.06 11.20 20.42
N ILE A 6 -8.09 10.95 21.30
CA ILE A 6 -7.28 9.72 21.26
C ILE A 6 -8.15 8.46 21.39
N PRO A 7 -9.00 8.30 22.42
CA PRO A 7 -9.83 7.10 22.54
C PRO A 7 -10.81 6.91 21.36
N TRP A 8 -11.22 8.01 20.72
CA TRP A 8 -12.07 7.95 19.53
C TRP A 8 -11.30 7.46 18.31
N LEU A 9 -10.07 7.96 18.09
CA LEU A 9 -9.20 7.50 17.00
C LEU A 9 -8.68 6.07 17.23
N GLU A 10 -8.50 5.65 18.48
CA GLU A 10 -8.13 4.29 18.86
C GLU A 10 -9.30 3.31 18.78
N ASN A 11 -10.53 3.76 19.08
CA ASN A 11 -11.74 2.96 18.96
C ASN A 11 -12.20 2.89 17.50
N ARG A 12 -11.47 2.10 16.72
CA ARG A 12 -11.66 1.82 15.28
C ARG A 12 -13.01 1.17 14.92
N VAL A 13 -13.89 0.94 15.90
CA VAL A 13 -15.13 0.15 15.76
C VAL A 13 -16.39 1.02 15.61
N ALA A 14 -16.36 2.29 16.01
CA ALA A 14 -17.54 3.15 15.97
C ALA A 14 -17.55 4.04 14.72
N GLU A 15 -17.93 3.44 13.59
CA GLU A 15 -18.51 4.08 12.40
C GLU A 15 -18.00 5.51 12.09
N GLN A 16 -16.92 5.60 11.33
CA GLN A 16 -16.74 6.71 10.41
C GLN A 16 -15.60 6.40 9.42
N THR A 17 -15.91 6.48 8.13
CA THR A 17 -15.04 6.18 6.98
C THR A 17 -13.62 6.74 7.17
N MET A 18 -12.60 6.13 6.54
CA MET A 18 -11.22 6.64 6.49
C MET A 18 -11.15 8.18 6.38
N HIS A 19 -12.04 8.77 5.57
CA HIS A 19 -12.27 10.20 5.42
C HIS A 19 -12.57 10.97 6.74
N ALA A 20 -13.43 10.46 7.60
CA ALA A 20 -13.74 11.10 8.88
C ALA A 20 -12.58 10.99 9.88
N MET A 21 -11.79 9.92 9.80
CA MET A 21 -10.56 9.80 10.57
C MET A 21 -9.49 10.81 10.08
N GLN A 22 -9.37 11.00 8.76
CA GLN A 22 -8.55 12.06 8.15
C GLN A 22 -8.99 13.46 8.58
N GLN A 23 -10.30 13.74 8.56
CA GLN A 23 -10.83 15.04 8.99
C GLN A 23 -10.45 15.33 10.45
N LYS A 24 -10.51 14.34 11.34
CA LYS A 24 -10.09 14.51 12.74
C LYS A 24 -8.60 14.74 12.91
N LEU A 25 -7.77 14.15 12.06
CA LEU A 25 -6.34 14.47 12.01
C LEU A 25 -6.08 15.87 11.48
N GLU A 26 -6.88 16.37 10.52
CA GLU A 26 -6.73 17.74 10.01
C GLU A 26 -7.19 18.77 11.05
N ASP A 27 -8.34 18.54 11.71
CA ASP A 27 -8.79 19.33 12.87
C ASP A 27 -7.68 19.43 13.93
N PHE A 28 -6.92 18.34 14.14
CA PHE A 28 -5.78 18.32 15.05
C PHE A 28 -4.59 19.14 14.55
N ARG A 29 -4.24 19.01 13.27
CA ARG A 29 -3.14 19.76 12.65
C ARG A 29 -3.40 21.26 12.73
N ASP A 30 -4.64 21.68 12.48
CA ASP A 30 -5.08 23.06 12.64
C ASP A 30 -5.07 23.48 14.10
N TYR A 31 -5.57 22.63 15.01
CA TYR A 31 -5.44 22.88 16.45
C TYR A 31 -3.97 23.07 16.86
N ARG A 32 -3.04 22.27 16.33
CA ARG A 32 -1.60 22.37 16.60
C ARG A 32 -1.01 23.66 16.02
N ARG A 33 -1.43 24.08 14.82
CA ARG A 33 -0.97 25.33 14.18
C ARG A 33 -1.41 26.56 14.97
N VAL A 34 -2.66 26.55 15.47
CA VAL A 34 -3.27 27.71 16.14
C VAL A 34 -3.01 27.73 17.65
N HIS A 35 -3.09 26.58 18.33
CA HIS A 35 -3.13 26.51 19.80
C HIS A 35 -1.89 25.94 20.46
N LYS A 36 -0.88 25.44 19.71
CA LYS A 36 0.37 25.01 20.35
C LYS A 36 1.10 26.25 20.87
N PRO A 37 1.07 26.53 22.19
CA PRO A 37 1.70 27.73 22.72
C PRO A 37 3.22 27.58 22.54
N PRO A 38 3.97 28.68 22.32
CA PRO A 38 5.41 28.60 22.41
C PRO A 38 5.77 28.05 23.80
N LYS A 39 6.65 27.04 23.86
CA LYS A 39 7.12 26.37 25.10
C LYS A 39 7.68 27.33 26.18
N ILE A 40 7.79 28.60 25.82
CA ILE A 40 8.41 29.71 26.54
C ILE A 40 7.61 30.11 27.79
N ASN A 41 6.27 29.98 27.82
CA ASN A 41 5.47 30.54 28.94
C ASN A 41 5.60 29.79 30.28
N PHE A 42 5.69 28.46 30.29
CA PHE A 42 5.79 27.69 31.54
C PHE A 42 7.17 27.84 32.20
N ASN A 43 8.24 27.70 31.42
CA ASN A 43 9.61 27.84 31.93
C ASN A 43 9.91 29.26 32.42
N THR A 44 9.34 30.27 31.76
CA THR A 44 9.41 31.66 32.19
C THR A 44 8.69 31.88 33.53
N LEU A 45 7.50 31.30 33.71
CA LEU A 45 6.76 31.38 34.98
C LEU A 45 7.55 30.73 36.12
N GLN A 46 8.10 29.53 35.90
CA GLN A 46 8.91 28.85 36.92
C GLN A 46 10.15 29.65 37.30
N THR A 47 10.83 30.24 36.32
CA THR A 47 12.01 31.08 36.56
C THR A 47 11.65 32.32 37.37
N LYS A 48 10.53 32.99 37.07
CA LYS A 48 10.06 34.16 37.82
C LYS A 48 9.65 33.82 39.26
N LEU A 49 8.99 32.67 39.48
CA LEU A 49 8.64 32.21 40.81
C LEU A 49 9.90 31.91 41.65
N ARG A 50 10.89 31.25 41.04
CA ARG A 50 12.19 31.00 41.67
C ARG A 50 12.91 32.30 42.05
N LEU A 51 12.97 33.27 41.14
CA LEU A 51 13.62 34.57 41.40
C LEU A 51 12.90 35.40 42.47
N SER A 52 11.61 35.16 42.70
CA SER A 52 10.81 35.86 43.73
C SER A 52 10.66 35.06 45.03
N ASN A 53 11.45 34.00 45.23
CA ASN A 53 11.38 33.09 46.38
C ASN A 53 9.96 32.52 46.63
N ARG A 54 9.19 32.31 45.55
CA ARG A 54 7.86 31.69 45.60
C ARG A 54 7.96 30.22 45.21
N PRO A 55 7.12 29.35 45.80
CA PRO A 55 7.09 27.94 45.43
C PRO A 55 6.75 27.76 43.94
N ALA A 56 7.33 26.72 43.33
CA ALA A 56 7.10 26.36 41.94
C ALA A 56 5.62 26.11 41.68
N PHE A 57 5.09 26.62 40.58
CA PHE A 57 3.71 26.35 40.19
C PHE A 57 3.60 24.91 39.67
N MET A 58 2.84 24.06 40.34
CA MET A 58 2.53 22.73 39.83
C MET A 58 1.08 22.73 39.31
N PRO A 59 0.85 22.50 38.00
CA PRO A 59 -0.49 22.31 37.48
C PRO A 59 -1.19 21.15 38.17
N SER A 60 -2.53 21.17 38.19
CA SER A 60 -3.32 20.04 38.68
C SER A 60 -3.07 18.76 37.89
N GLU A 61 -3.28 17.62 38.54
CA GLU A 61 -3.11 16.28 37.96
C GLU A 61 -3.84 16.15 36.62
N GLY A 62 -3.17 15.58 35.62
CA GLY A 62 -3.71 15.46 34.27
C GLY A 62 -3.60 16.73 33.41
N LYS A 63 -3.02 17.81 33.94
CA LYS A 63 -2.63 19.04 33.22
C LYS A 63 -1.13 19.32 33.37
N MET A 64 -0.34 18.36 33.86
CA MET A 64 1.11 18.54 33.95
C MET A 64 1.72 18.61 32.55
N VAL A 65 2.88 19.26 32.44
CA VAL A 65 3.61 19.35 31.17
C VAL A 65 3.98 17.95 30.64
N SER A 66 4.27 17.00 31.54
CA SER A 66 4.49 15.58 31.24
C SER A 66 3.25 14.92 30.66
N ASP A 67 2.07 15.10 31.27
CA ASP A 67 0.80 14.54 30.79
C ASP A 67 0.47 15.04 29.39
N ILE A 68 0.67 16.33 29.17
CA ILE A 68 0.48 16.96 27.88
C ILE A 68 1.45 16.35 26.87
N ALA A 69 2.74 16.24 27.19
CA ALA A 69 3.75 15.64 26.31
C ALA A 69 3.44 14.18 25.95
N ASN A 70 3.00 13.38 26.92
CA ASN A 70 2.60 11.98 26.70
C ASN A 70 1.36 11.90 25.79
N ALA A 71 0.36 12.76 26.02
CA ALA A 71 -0.82 12.84 25.17
C ALA A 71 -0.47 13.24 23.73
N TRP A 72 0.48 14.16 23.53
CA TRP A 72 1.00 14.48 22.19
C TRP A 72 1.67 13.29 21.52
N LYS A 73 2.52 12.54 22.26
CA LYS A 73 3.20 11.35 21.74
C LYS A 73 2.20 10.26 21.31
N GLY A 74 1.15 10.02 22.10
CA GLY A 74 0.11 9.05 21.75
C GLY A 74 -0.63 9.44 20.46
N LEU A 75 -0.93 10.73 20.29
CA LEU A 75 -1.59 11.20 19.08
C LEU A 75 -0.69 11.14 17.83
N GLU A 76 0.61 11.37 17.97
CA GLU A 76 1.59 11.16 16.88
C GLU A 76 1.70 9.68 16.48
N GLN A 77 1.56 8.74 17.43
CA GLN A 77 1.51 7.30 17.14
C GLN A 77 0.26 6.94 16.33
N VAL A 78 -0.90 7.42 16.78
CA VAL A 78 -2.18 7.23 16.08
C VAL A 78 -2.12 7.82 14.67
N GLU A 79 -1.59 9.02 14.47
CA GLU A 79 -1.46 9.61 13.13
C GLU A 79 -0.58 8.75 12.20
N LYS A 80 0.54 8.21 12.71
CA LYS A 80 1.41 7.33 11.91
C LYS A 80 0.69 6.05 11.49
N GLU A 81 -0.03 5.45 12.42
CA GLU A 81 -0.78 4.23 12.19
C GLU A 81 -1.91 4.44 11.16
N ILE A 82 -2.60 5.58 11.22
CA ILE A 82 -3.61 5.96 10.22
C ILE A 82 -3.00 6.04 8.83
N ARG A 83 -1.86 6.71 8.67
CA ARG A 83 -1.15 6.79 7.39
C ARG A 83 -0.70 5.42 6.88
N ARG A 84 -0.29 4.52 7.79
CA ARG A 84 0.05 3.13 7.45
C ARG A 84 -1.16 2.41 6.86
N LEU A 85 -2.32 2.51 7.51
CA LEU A 85 -3.57 1.88 7.04
C LEU A 85 -4.03 2.44 5.69
N GLU A 86 -3.95 3.76 5.49
CA GLU A 86 -4.26 4.38 4.19
C GLU A 86 -3.36 3.85 3.07
N ARG A 87 -2.06 3.70 3.35
CA ARG A 87 -1.10 3.13 2.40
C ARG A 87 -1.46 1.67 2.09
N LEU A 88 -1.79 0.88 3.11
CA LEU A 88 -2.21 -0.52 2.93
C LEU A 88 -3.44 -0.63 2.04
N ASP A 89 -4.49 0.16 2.30
CA ASP A 89 -5.72 0.16 1.49
C ASP A 89 -5.44 0.56 0.04
N HIS A 90 -4.62 1.60 -0.17
CA HIS A 90 -4.24 2.04 -1.51
C HIS A 90 -3.46 0.96 -2.28
N LEU A 91 -2.49 0.32 -1.62
CA LEU A 91 -1.70 -0.75 -2.22
C LEU A 91 -2.55 -1.98 -2.55
N ALA A 92 -3.47 -2.37 -1.65
CA ALA A 92 -4.36 -3.50 -1.86
C ALA A 92 -5.29 -3.29 -3.06
N GLU A 93 -5.89 -2.09 -3.18
CA GLU A 93 -6.72 -1.76 -4.34
C GLU A 93 -5.89 -1.73 -5.64
N LYS A 94 -4.69 -1.15 -5.60
CA LYS A 94 -3.77 -1.14 -6.75
C LYS A 94 -3.35 -2.55 -7.17
N PHE A 95 -3.07 -3.43 -6.23
CA PHE A 95 -2.78 -4.84 -6.48
C PHE A 95 -3.96 -5.53 -7.16
N LYS A 96 -5.17 -5.37 -6.63
CA LYS A 96 -6.39 -5.97 -7.17
C LYS A 96 -6.65 -5.53 -8.61
N GLN A 97 -6.54 -4.23 -8.89
CA GLN A 97 -6.73 -3.68 -10.23
C GLN A 97 -5.70 -4.23 -11.23
N LYS A 98 -4.41 -4.20 -10.86
CA LYS A 98 -3.32 -4.71 -11.72
C LYS A 98 -3.44 -6.21 -11.97
N SER A 99 -3.74 -6.98 -10.93
CA SER A 99 -3.89 -8.43 -11.00
C SER A 99 -5.07 -8.83 -11.90
N THR A 100 -6.24 -8.20 -11.71
CA THR A 100 -7.42 -8.44 -12.57
C THR A 100 -7.11 -8.14 -14.04
N LEU A 101 -6.42 -7.04 -14.30
CA LEU A 101 -6.07 -6.64 -15.66
C LEU A 101 -5.04 -7.59 -16.30
N HIS A 102 -4.07 -8.10 -15.52
CA HIS A 102 -3.15 -9.13 -15.99
C HIS A 102 -3.88 -10.44 -16.30
N GLN A 103 -4.73 -10.92 -15.39
CA GLN A 103 -5.53 -12.13 -15.57
C GLN A 103 -6.41 -12.05 -16.84
N SER A 104 -7.09 -10.92 -17.05
CA SER A 104 -7.86 -10.69 -18.26
C SER A 104 -7.01 -10.76 -19.53
N TRP A 105 -5.77 -10.28 -19.50
CA TRP A 105 -4.87 -10.35 -20.65
C TRP A 105 -4.36 -11.78 -20.89
N THR A 106 -4.08 -12.55 -19.84
CA THR A 106 -3.62 -13.96 -19.97
C THR A 106 -4.70 -14.93 -20.44
N THR A 107 -5.97 -14.56 -20.32
CA THR A 107 -7.10 -15.45 -20.62
C THR A 107 -7.03 -15.95 -22.07
N GLY A 108 -6.96 -17.28 -22.24
CA GLY A 108 -6.90 -17.95 -23.55
C GLY A 108 -5.53 -17.96 -24.24
N LYS A 109 -4.51 -17.27 -23.70
CA LYS A 109 -3.16 -17.24 -24.31
C LYS A 109 -2.46 -18.60 -24.24
N GLU A 110 -2.60 -19.32 -23.13
CA GLU A 110 -2.01 -20.67 -22.98
C GLU A 110 -2.61 -21.68 -23.95
N GLU A 111 -3.93 -21.63 -24.16
CA GLU A 111 -4.63 -22.48 -25.12
C GLU A 111 -4.15 -22.18 -26.54
N LEU A 112 -4.06 -20.89 -26.90
CA LEU A 112 -3.55 -20.45 -28.20
C LEU A 112 -2.11 -20.93 -28.46
N LEU A 113 -1.25 -20.88 -27.44
CA LEU A 113 0.13 -21.37 -27.55
C LEU A 113 0.20 -22.90 -27.70
N SER A 114 -0.75 -23.62 -27.12
CA SER A 114 -0.81 -25.09 -27.14
C SER A 114 -1.39 -25.66 -28.45
N LEU A 115 -1.99 -24.82 -29.30
CA LEU A 115 -2.51 -25.26 -30.60
C LEU A 115 -1.39 -25.80 -31.50
N LYS A 116 -1.70 -26.87 -32.23
CA LYS A 116 -0.78 -27.49 -33.19
C LYS A 116 -1.19 -27.27 -34.64
N ASP A 117 -1.69 -26.08 -34.92
CA ASP A 117 -2.14 -25.61 -36.23
C ASP A 117 -1.05 -25.66 -37.31
N TYR A 118 0.22 -25.72 -36.92
CA TYR A 118 1.36 -25.88 -37.82
C TYR A 118 1.55 -27.30 -38.37
N GLU A 119 1.03 -28.36 -37.71
CA GLU A 119 1.26 -29.75 -38.15
C GLU A 119 0.62 -30.06 -39.51
N SER A 120 -0.47 -29.38 -39.87
CA SER A 120 -1.17 -29.54 -41.16
C SER A 120 -1.07 -28.32 -42.08
N ALA A 121 -0.25 -27.34 -41.73
CA ALA A 121 -0.15 -26.07 -42.44
C ALA A 121 0.76 -26.16 -43.68
N SER A 122 0.40 -25.43 -44.73
CA SER A 122 1.28 -25.20 -45.88
C SER A 122 2.45 -24.27 -45.50
N LEU A 123 3.53 -24.29 -46.31
CA LEU A 123 4.69 -23.41 -46.09
C LEU A 123 4.33 -21.92 -45.97
N MET A 124 3.33 -21.47 -46.75
CA MET A 124 2.88 -20.08 -46.69
C MET A 124 2.16 -19.76 -45.38
N GLU A 125 1.37 -20.70 -44.87
CA GLU A 125 0.67 -20.59 -43.59
C GLU A 125 1.65 -20.65 -42.42
N ILE A 126 2.64 -21.55 -42.44
CA ILE A 126 3.70 -21.62 -41.42
C ILE A 126 4.43 -20.27 -41.31
N ARG A 127 4.85 -19.68 -42.45
CA ARG A 127 5.48 -18.35 -42.45
C ARG A 127 4.57 -17.25 -41.89
N ALA A 128 3.25 -17.37 -42.06
CA ALA A 128 2.30 -16.43 -41.48
C ALA A 128 2.14 -16.64 -39.97
N LEU A 129 2.13 -17.90 -39.51
CA LEU A 129 2.12 -18.26 -38.09
C LEU A 129 3.37 -17.77 -37.37
N MET A 130 4.56 -17.90 -37.99
CA MET A 130 5.81 -17.36 -37.44
C MET A 130 5.73 -15.85 -37.19
N ARG A 131 5.28 -15.06 -38.18
CA ARG A 131 5.11 -13.60 -38.01
C ARG A 131 4.11 -13.24 -36.91
N LYS A 132 3.00 -13.99 -36.80
CA LYS A 132 2.03 -13.81 -35.70
C LYS A 132 2.66 -14.15 -34.35
N HIS A 133 3.52 -15.17 -34.31
CA HIS A 133 4.21 -15.57 -33.10
C HIS A 133 5.25 -14.54 -32.66
N GLU A 134 6.06 -14.00 -33.58
CA GLU A 134 6.98 -12.89 -33.28
C GLU A 134 6.26 -11.66 -32.69
N ALA A 135 5.07 -11.33 -33.23
CA ALA A 135 4.25 -10.26 -32.68
C ALA A 135 3.74 -10.58 -31.26
N PHE A 136 3.37 -11.85 -31.00
CA PHE A 136 2.99 -12.30 -29.66
C PHE A 136 4.16 -12.21 -28.68
N GLU A 137 5.38 -12.57 -29.09
CA GLU A 137 6.57 -12.50 -28.24
C GLU A 137 6.93 -11.06 -27.86
N SER A 138 6.76 -10.13 -28.81
CA SER A 138 6.91 -8.70 -28.54
C SER A 138 5.86 -8.18 -27.54
N ASP A 139 4.59 -8.58 -27.71
CA ASP A 139 3.51 -8.26 -26.75
C ASP A 139 3.81 -8.87 -25.36
N LEU A 140 4.26 -10.12 -25.32
CA LEU A 140 4.67 -10.79 -24.09
C LEU A 140 5.81 -10.04 -23.40
N ALA A 141 6.87 -9.67 -24.11
CA ALA A 141 7.99 -8.92 -23.53
C ALA A 141 7.55 -7.56 -22.93
N ALA A 142 6.61 -6.87 -23.58
CA ALA A 142 6.06 -5.60 -23.08
C ALA A 142 5.26 -5.75 -21.77
N HIS A 143 4.80 -6.95 -21.44
CA HIS A 143 4.02 -7.24 -20.23
C HIS A 143 4.86 -7.65 -19.01
N GLN A 144 6.18 -7.85 -19.17
CA GLN A 144 7.10 -8.22 -18.09
C GLN A 144 7.06 -7.23 -16.91
N ASP A 145 7.18 -5.93 -17.18
CA ASP A 145 7.14 -4.87 -16.17
C ASP A 145 5.82 -4.88 -15.36
N ARG A 146 4.70 -5.28 -15.97
CA ARG A 146 3.43 -5.39 -15.25
C ARG A 146 3.46 -6.51 -14.21
N VAL A 147 4.06 -7.65 -14.51
CA VAL A 147 4.20 -8.77 -13.55
C VAL A 147 5.12 -8.37 -12.40
N GLU A 148 6.25 -7.75 -12.72
CA GLU A 148 7.20 -7.25 -11.72
C GLU A 148 6.56 -6.22 -10.77
N GLN A 149 5.74 -5.31 -11.30
CA GLN A 149 5.01 -4.35 -10.47
C GLN A 149 3.97 -5.01 -9.56
N ILE A 150 3.30 -6.07 -10.01
CA ILE A 150 2.35 -6.82 -9.18
C ILE A 150 3.10 -7.47 -8.00
N ALA A 151 4.23 -8.13 -8.28
CA ALA A 151 5.09 -8.74 -7.27
C ALA A 151 5.64 -7.72 -6.28
N ALA A 152 6.10 -6.56 -6.76
CA ALA A 152 6.61 -5.48 -5.90
C ALA A 152 5.53 -4.95 -4.95
N ILE A 153 4.29 -4.78 -5.42
CA ILE A 153 3.17 -4.33 -4.55
C ILE A 153 2.81 -5.40 -3.52
N ALA A 154 2.79 -6.68 -3.91
CA ALA A 154 2.57 -7.78 -2.97
C ALA A 154 3.64 -7.79 -1.87
N GLN A 155 4.91 -7.63 -2.24
CA GLN A 155 6.01 -7.54 -1.30
C GLN A 155 5.86 -6.35 -0.33
N GLU A 156 5.50 -5.16 -0.85
CA GLU A 156 5.25 -3.98 -0.02
C GLU A 156 4.08 -4.18 0.96
N LEU A 157 3.02 -4.88 0.54
CA LEU A 157 1.90 -5.26 1.42
C LEU A 157 2.34 -6.20 2.56
N ASN A 158 3.27 -7.13 2.30
CA ASN A 158 3.85 -7.98 3.33
C ASN A 158 4.68 -7.19 4.34
N GLU A 159 5.53 -6.28 3.87
CA GLU A 159 6.39 -5.45 4.72
C GLU A 159 5.60 -4.51 5.64
N LEU A 160 4.35 -4.22 5.29
CA LEU A 160 3.43 -3.40 6.08
C LEU A 160 2.45 -4.24 6.92
N ASP A 161 2.68 -5.56 7.04
CA ASP A 161 1.83 -6.53 7.75
C ASP A 161 0.34 -6.41 7.36
N TYR A 162 0.06 -6.41 6.05
CA TYR A 162 -1.32 -6.40 5.57
C TYR A 162 -2.10 -7.61 6.10
N TYR A 163 -3.33 -7.39 6.59
CA TYR A 163 -4.11 -8.43 7.28
C TYR A 163 -4.40 -9.67 6.42
N ASP A 164 -4.54 -9.49 5.11
CA ASP A 164 -4.83 -10.54 4.13
C ASP A 164 -3.65 -10.80 3.19
N ALA A 165 -2.42 -10.60 3.68
CA ALA A 165 -1.20 -10.84 2.92
C ALA A 165 -1.11 -12.27 2.36
N ALA A 166 -1.67 -13.27 3.06
CA ALA A 166 -1.70 -14.65 2.59
C ALA A 166 -2.44 -14.81 1.26
N THR A 167 -3.62 -14.20 1.12
CA THR A 167 -4.40 -14.21 -0.14
C THR A 167 -3.67 -13.46 -1.25
N ILE A 168 -3.10 -12.29 -0.94
CA ILE A 168 -2.30 -11.50 -1.88
C ILE A 168 -1.12 -12.32 -2.42
N ASN A 169 -0.40 -13.02 -1.54
CA ASN A 169 0.74 -13.85 -1.90
C ASN A 169 0.33 -15.06 -2.76
N ALA A 170 -0.74 -15.75 -2.39
CA ALA A 170 -1.26 -16.86 -3.18
C ALA A 170 -1.65 -16.41 -4.60
N GLN A 171 -2.33 -15.27 -4.72
CA GLN A 171 -2.69 -14.70 -6.01
C GLN A 171 -1.46 -14.25 -6.82
N CYS A 172 -0.49 -13.60 -6.17
CA CYS A 172 0.75 -13.17 -6.81
C CYS A 172 1.56 -14.36 -7.32
N GLN A 173 1.69 -15.42 -6.52
CA GLN A 173 2.37 -16.64 -6.91
C GLN A 173 1.69 -17.27 -8.13
N GLY A 174 0.36 -17.39 -8.14
CA GLY A 174 -0.37 -17.92 -9.30
C GLY A 174 -0.14 -17.10 -10.58
N ILE A 175 0.01 -15.78 -10.47
CA ILE A 175 0.35 -14.90 -11.60
C ILE A 175 1.78 -15.17 -12.09
N CYS A 176 2.75 -15.30 -11.19
CA CYS A 176 4.14 -15.60 -11.54
C CYS A 176 4.27 -17.00 -12.18
N ASP A 177 3.61 -18.01 -11.62
CA ASP A 177 3.62 -19.37 -12.17
C ASP A 177 3.02 -19.41 -13.58
N GLN A 178 1.90 -18.70 -13.77
CA GLN A 178 1.27 -18.57 -15.09
C GLN A 178 2.18 -17.84 -16.09
N TRP A 179 2.90 -16.82 -15.64
CA TRP A 179 3.85 -16.08 -16.47
C TRP A 179 5.01 -16.96 -16.94
N ASP A 180 5.61 -17.72 -16.02
CA ASP A 180 6.71 -18.64 -16.33
C ASP A 180 6.26 -19.75 -17.28
N ASN A 181 5.03 -20.25 -17.10
CA ASN A 181 4.41 -21.21 -18.00
C ASN A 181 4.19 -20.63 -19.41
N LEU A 182 3.66 -19.40 -19.50
CA LEU A 182 3.50 -18.70 -20.78
C LEU A 182 4.84 -18.54 -21.50
N GLY A 183 5.91 -18.14 -20.80
CA GLY A 183 7.25 -18.06 -21.37
C GLY A 183 7.74 -19.39 -21.93
N THR A 184 7.54 -20.48 -21.17
CA THR A 184 7.91 -21.83 -21.58
C THR A 184 7.12 -22.31 -22.81
N LEU A 185 5.80 -22.12 -22.82
CA LEU A 185 4.93 -22.49 -23.94
C LEU A 185 5.26 -21.68 -25.20
N THR A 186 5.61 -20.40 -25.03
CA THR A 186 6.00 -19.51 -26.12
C THR A 186 7.27 -20.04 -26.79
N GLN A 187 8.32 -20.32 -26.01
CA GLN A 187 9.57 -20.86 -26.54
C GLN A 187 9.37 -22.22 -27.23
N LYS A 188 8.58 -23.12 -26.63
CA LYS A 188 8.26 -24.42 -27.24
C LYS A 188 7.52 -24.28 -28.57
N ARG A 189 6.61 -23.31 -28.68
CA ARG A 189 5.88 -23.03 -29.92
C ARG A 189 6.82 -22.46 -30.98
N ARG A 190 7.74 -21.56 -30.63
CA ARG A 190 8.78 -21.07 -31.55
C ARG A 190 9.57 -22.23 -32.16
N GLU A 191 10.09 -23.13 -31.32
CA GLU A 191 10.85 -24.31 -31.75
C GLU A 191 10.06 -25.25 -32.66
N SER A 192 8.72 -25.28 -32.53
CA SER A 192 7.85 -26.12 -33.37
C SER A 192 7.49 -25.46 -34.71
N LEU A 193 7.65 -24.14 -34.83
CA LEU A 193 7.35 -23.36 -36.03
C LEU A 193 8.57 -23.16 -36.94
N GLU A 194 9.78 -23.27 -36.38
CA GLU A 194 11.07 -23.21 -37.08
C GLU A 194 11.41 -24.52 -37.81
#